data_AF-A0A7Y1ZFC6-F1
#
_entry.id   AF-A0A7Y1ZFC6-F1
#
_cell.length_a   1.000
_cell.length_b   1.000
_cell.length_c   1.000
_cell.angle_alpha   90.00
_cell.angle_beta   90.00
_cell.angle_gamma   90.00
#
_symmetry.space_group_name_H-M   'P 1'
#
loop_
_entity.id
_entity.type
_entity.pdbx_description
1 polymer ?
#
loop_
_entity_poly.entity_id
_entity_poly.type
_entity_poly.pdbx_seq_one_letter_code
_entity_poly.pdbx_strand_id
1 'polypeptide(L)'
;MANAIKKRLADYLDQDLFMPRELSWLSFNARVLQEAADESVPIIERLRYLGIFSNNLDEFFRVRVAEVRRLISVSSGDNRQQARELLQEIQDRVFVLQKEFDRNYARVIRGLADRKIYLINEKQLDERQAAFVQSYFTNTVLPELEPIMLGDSRKLPVLNDESLYLGIDIKSGDQYHYAVVEVPTDRLDRFVQIPKRKGRGGKVFIVLDNIMRACLPQMFRGVLTITSVKAYCFKFSRDAELELDAGITQSLIDKMERSLKQRRKAEAVRMVYD
;
A
#
# COMPACT_ATOMS: atom_id res chain seq x y z
N MET A 1 22.61 -3.73 42.45
CA MET A 1 21.67 -4.48 43.31
C MET A 1 20.77 -5.30 42.41
N ALA A 2 20.64 -6.61 42.65
CA ALA A 2 19.76 -7.47 41.85
C ALA A 2 18.29 -7.09 42.08
N ASN A 3 17.53 -6.91 41.01
CA ASN A 3 16.11 -6.59 41.11
C ASN A 3 15.39 -7.76 41.81
N ALA A 4 14.77 -7.50 42.98
CA ALA A 4 14.20 -8.54 43.83
C ALA A 4 12.92 -9.17 43.24
N ILE A 5 12.34 -8.53 42.22
CA ILE A 5 11.14 -9.00 41.53
C ILE A 5 11.59 -9.97 40.43
N LYS A 6 11.54 -11.28 40.72
CA LYS A 6 11.88 -12.35 39.77
C LYS A 6 10.75 -12.67 38.78
N LYS A 7 9.50 -12.34 39.12
CA LYS A 7 8.30 -12.53 38.29
C LYS A 7 7.33 -11.37 38.48
N ARG A 8 6.71 -10.89 37.40
CA ARG A 8 5.67 -9.86 37.40
C ARG A 8 4.32 -10.50 37.74
N LEU A 9 3.35 -9.72 38.23
CA LEU A 9 1.98 -10.20 38.46
C LEU A 9 1.37 -10.83 37.19
N ALA A 10 1.71 -10.27 36.04
CA ALA A 10 1.32 -10.80 34.72
C ALA A 10 1.80 -12.24 34.48
N ASP A 11 2.89 -12.68 35.10
CA ASP A 11 3.43 -14.04 34.95
C ASP A 11 2.60 -15.10 35.73
N TYR A 12 1.62 -14.65 36.52
CA TYR A 12 0.68 -15.49 37.28
C TYR A 12 -0.74 -15.48 36.72
N LEU A 13 -1.00 -14.62 35.73
CA LEU A 13 -2.31 -14.51 35.10
C LEU A 13 -2.35 -15.48 33.91
N ASP A 14 -3.49 -16.15 33.74
CA ASP A 14 -3.66 -17.12 32.67
C ASP A 14 -3.45 -16.46 31.30
N GLN A 15 -2.72 -17.09 30.40
CA GLN A 15 -2.42 -16.50 29.09
C GLN A 15 -3.69 -16.29 28.26
N ASP A 16 -4.72 -17.10 28.53
CA ASP A 16 -6.07 -16.99 27.94
C ASP A 16 -6.82 -15.70 28.34
N LEU A 17 -6.33 -14.94 29.34
CA LEU A 17 -6.92 -13.66 29.75
C LEU A 17 -6.43 -12.48 28.90
N PHE A 18 -5.41 -12.66 28.05
CA PHE A 18 -4.80 -11.58 27.28
C PHE A 18 -4.89 -11.81 25.79
N MET A 19 -5.30 -10.76 25.06
CA MET A 19 -5.24 -10.75 23.60
C MET A 19 -3.90 -10.17 23.14
N PRO A 20 -3.23 -10.76 22.13
CA PRO A 20 -2.05 -10.16 21.50
C PRO A 20 -2.33 -8.71 21.07
N ARG A 21 -1.39 -7.81 21.39
CA ARG A 21 -1.54 -6.37 21.08
C ARG A 21 -1.74 -6.11 19.58
N GLU A 22 -1.13 -6.92 18.72
CA GLU A 22 -1.26 -6.83 17.26
C GLU A 22 -2.69 -7.14 16.81
N LEU A 23 -3.34 -8.15 17.39
CA LEU A 23 -4.73 -8.51 17.10
C LEU A 23 -5.71 -7.48 17.69
N SER A 24 -5.38 -6.92 18.86
CA SER A 24 -6.10 -5.78 19.42
C SER A 24 -6.05 -4.57 18.49
N TRP A 25 -4.87 -4.26 17.96
CA TRP A 25 -4.67 -3.17 17.01
C TRP A 25 -5.47 -3.39 15.71
N LEU A 26 -5.47 -4.61 15.17
CA LEU A 26 -6.31 -4.94 14.00
C LEU A 26 -7.80 -4.79 14.29
N SER A 27 -8.23 -5.08 15.52
CA SER A 27 -9.61 -4.86 15.96
C SER A 27 -9.94 -3.37 16.06
N PHE A 28 -9.00 -2.54 16.51
CA PHE A 28 -9.13 -1.08 16.44
C PHE A 28 -9.26 -0.60 14.99
N ASN A 29 -8.39 -1.04 14.07
CA ASN A 29 -8.48 -0.61 12.68
C ASN A 29 -9.77 -1.14 12.00
N ALA A 30 -10.30 -2.29 12.45
CA ALA A 30 -11.61 -2.77 12.03
C ALA A 30 -12.75 -1.79 12.43
N ARG A 31 -12.64 -1.08 13.56
CA ARG A 31 -13.60 -0.02 13.93
C ARG A 31 -13.54 1.17 12.97
N VAL A 32 -12.35 1.56 12.49
CA VAL A 32 -12.22 2.57 11.43
C VAL A 32 -12.95 2.14 10.16
N LEU A 33 -12.87 0.85 9.83
CA LEU A 33 -13.60 0.29 8.68
C LEU A 33 -15.13 0.27 8.88
N GLN A 34 -15.60 0.21 10.13
CA GLN A 34 -17.03 0.34 10.45
C GLN A 34 -17.56 1.73 10.15
N GLU A 35 -16.78 2.80 10.38
CA GLU A 35 -17.16 4.17 9.99
C GLU A 35 -17.30 4.32 8.47
N ALA A 36 -16.50 3.60 7.68
CA ALA A 36 -16.68 3.53 6.22
C ALA A 36 -17.93 2.73 5.80
N ALA A 37 -18.39 1.80 6.64
CA ALA A 37 -19.57 0.99 6.41
C ALA A 37 -20.88 1.72 6.81
N ASP A 38 -20.83 2.57 7.83
CA ASP A 38 -21.99 3.28 8.37
C ASP A 38 -22.62 4.23 7.33
N GLU A 39 -23.93 4.09 7.13
CA GLU A 39 -24.70 4.91 6.20
C GLU A 39 -25.10 6.27 6.79
N SER A 40 -24.99 6.43 8.12
CA SER A 40 -25.19 7.71 8.81
C SER A 40 -24.05 8.70 8.50
N VAL A 41 -22.86 8.19 8.19
CA VAL A 41 -21.67 8.97 7.85
C VAL A 41 -21.77 9.50 6.41
N PRO A 42 -21.50 10.80 6.16
CA PRO A 42 -21.50 11.36 4.82
C PRO A 42 -20.56 10.61 3.87
N ILE A 43 -20.99 10.40 2.63
CA ILE A 43 -20.31 9.48 1.70
C ILE A 43 -18.84 9.81 1.40
N ILE A 44 -18.48 11.09 1.40
CA ILE A 44 -17.09 11.52 1.20
C ILE A 44 -16.25 11.20 2.44
N GLU A 45 -16.82 11.34 3.64
CA GLU A 45 -16.15 10.93 4.88
C GLU A 45 -15.96 9.42 4.93
N ARG A 46 -16.94 8.63 4.45
CA ARG A 46 -16.77 7.17 4.30
C ARG A 46 -15.60 6.80 3.38
N LEU A 47 -15.44 7.52 2.27
CA LEU A 47 -14.28 7.35 1.37
C LEU A 47 -12.97 7.71 2.08
N ARG A 48 -12.96 8.77 2.91
CA ARG A 48 -11.80 9.14 3.73
C ARG A 48 -11.48 8.08 4.78
N TYR A 49 -12.47 7.49 5.44
CA TYR A 49 -12.26 6.38 6.38
C TYR A 49 -11.63 5.16 5.72
N LEU A 50 -11.98 4.85 4.47
CA LEU A 50 -11.25 3.82 3.70
C LEU A 50 -9.77 4.21 3.54
N GLY A 51 -9.48 5.47 3.21
CA GLY A 51 -8.11 5.98 3.16
C GLY A 51 -7.36 5.88 4.49
N ILE A 52 -8.01 6.25 5.59
CA ILE A 52 -7.45 6.16 6.96
C ILE A 52 -7.16 4.70 7.31
N PHE A 53 -8.10 3.79 7.05
CA PHE A 53 -7.92 2.36 7.27
C PHE A 53 -6.68 1.82 6.53
N SER A 54 -6.53 2.16 5.24
CA SER A 54 -5.38 1.74 4.42
C SER A 54 -4.07 2.32 4.96
N ASN A 55 -4.04 3.61 5.30
CA ASN A 55 -2.84 4.25 5.86
C ASN A 55 -2.41 3.62 7.19
N ASN A 56 -3.38 3.38 8.08
CA ASN A 56 -3.12 2.70 9.34
C ASN A 56 -2.58 1.29 9.11
N LEU A 57 -3.15 0.55 8.16
CA LEU A 57 -2.71 -0.81 7.85
C LEU A 57 -1.27 -0.81 7.31
N ASP A 58 -0.90 0.16 6.48
CA ASP A 58 0.47 0.33 6.00
C ASP A 58 1.45 0.51 7.17
N GLU A 59 1.11 1.39 8.13
CA GLU A 59 1.89 1.61 9.34
C GLU A 59 2.02 0.33 10.19
N PHE A 60 0.92 -0.41 10.33
CA PHE A 60 0.92 -1.67 11.07
C PHE A 60 1.87 -2.71 10.47
N PHE A 61 1.93 -2.81 9.13
CA PHE A 61 2.90 -3.69 8.49
C PHE A 61 4.34 -3.22 8.71
N ARG A 62 4.58 -1.92 8.55
CA ARG A 62 5.91 -1.31 8.70
C ARG A 62 6.49 -1.48 10.10
N VAL A 63 5.66 -1.31 11.15
CA VAL A 63 6.12 -1.35 12.54
C VAL A 63 5.85 -2.72 13.17
N ARG A 64 4.59 -3.13 13.28
CA ARG A 64 4.20 -4.27 14.12
C ARG A 64 4.48 -5.62 13.46
N VAL A 65 4.17 -5.78 12.18
CA VAL A 65 4.48 -7.04 11.47
C VAL A 65 5.99 -7.23 11.33
N ALA A 66 6.74 -6.14 11.15
CA ALA A 66 8.19 -6.18 11.13
C ALA A 66 8.78 -6.63 12.49
N GLU A 67 8.26 -6.12 13.61
CA GLU A 67 8.62 -6.56 14.96
C GLU A 67 8.36 -8.07 15.16
N VAL A 68 7.19 -8.56 14.76
CA VAL A 68 6.84 -10.00 14.86
C VAL A 68 7.78 -10.85 14.01
N ARG A 69 8.06 -10.44 12.76
CA ARG A 69 9.03 -11.14 11.90
C ARG A 69 10.43 -11.17 12.50
N ARG A 70 10.84 -10.09 13.17
CA ARG A 70 12.11 -10.01 13.87
C ARG A 70 12.13 -10.92 15.09
N LEU A 71 11.04 -10.99 15.84
CA LEU A 71 10.91 -11.91 16.97
C LEU A 71 11.07 -13.37 16.52
N ILE A 72 10.49 -13.76 15.38
CA ILE A 72 10.66 -15.09 14.78
C ILE A 72 12.14 -15.36 14.47
N SER A 73 12.88 -14.39 13.93
CA SER A 73 14.28 -14.61 13.54
C SER A 73 15.21 -14.77 14.74
N VAL A 74 15.01 -13.99 15.82
CA VAL A 74 15.89 -14.00 17.01
C VAL A 74 15.50 -15.04 18.08
N SER A 75 14.25 -15.52 18.07
CA SER A 75 13.74 -16.52 19.04
C SER A 75 14.05 -17.95 18.61
N SER A 76 13.96 -18.90 19.54
CA SER A 76 14.15 -20.34 19.29
C SER A 76 13.11 -21.16 20.08
N GLY A 77 12.89 -22.42 19.69
CA GLY A 77 11.93 -23.31 20.36
C GLY A 77 10.50 -22.77 20.32
N ASP A 78 9.78 -22.95 21.42
CA ASP A 78 8.35 -22.61 21.56
C ASP A 78 8.07 -21.13 21.31
N ASN A 79 8.95 -20.22 21.76
CA ASN A 79 8.80 -18.78 21.52
C ASN A 79 8.81 -18.41 20.02
N ARG A 80 9.60 -19.12 19.20
CA ARG A 80 9.60 -18.93 17.74
C ARG A 80 8.30 -19.46 17.13
N GLN A 81 7.78 -20.55 17.66
CA GLN A 81 6.54 -21.16 17.16
C GLN A 81 5.33 -20.27 17.46
N GLN A 82 5.20 -19.76 18.69
CA GLN A 82 4.16 -18.79 19.06
C GLN A 82 4.19 -17.52 18.19
N ALA A 83 5.38 -16.99 17.89
CA ALA A 83 5.51 -15.82 17.03
C ALA A 83 5.09 -16.11 15.56
N ARG A 84 5.27 -17.35 15.08
CA ARG A 84 4.79 -17.77 13.75
C ARG A 84 3.27 -17.93 13.72
N GLU A 85 2.69 -18.49 14.77
CA GLU A 85 1.24 -18.62 14.94
C GLU A 85 0.59 -17.24 14.97
N LEU A 86 1.13 -16.30 15.76
CA LEU A 86 0.67 -14.91 15.77
C LEU A 86 0.75 -14.26 14.38
N LEU A 87 1.84 -14.47 13.64
CA LEU A 87 1.97 -13.94 12.28
C LEU A 87 0.90 -14.51 11.34
N GLN A 88 0.57 -15.79 11.47
CA GLN A 88 -0.48 -16.44 10.68
C GLN A 88 -1.86 -15.84 11.04
N GLU A 89 -2.18 -15.69 12.33
CA GLU A 89 -3.42 -15.08 12.78
C GLU A 89 -3.58 -13.63 12.30
N ILE A 90 -2.49 -12.86 12.31
CA ILE A 90 -2.45 -11.51 11.73
C ILE A 90 -2.82 -11.56 10.24
N GLN A 91 -2.22 -12.47 9.47
CA GLN A 91 -2.49 -12.58 8.03
C GLN A 91 -3.95 -12.96 7.76
N ASP A 92 -4.49 -13.91 8.50
CA ASP A 92 -5.88 -14.36 8.36
C ASP A 92 -6.84 -13.21 8.70
N ARG A 93 -6.57 -12.45 9.76
CA ARG A 93 -7.40 -11.31 10.15
C ARG A 93 -7.33 -10.18 9.12
N VAL A 94 -6.13 -9.85 8.61
CA VAL A 94 -5.96 -8.84 7.55
C VAL A 94 -6.71 -9.26 6.29
N PHE A 95 -6.67 -10.53 5.90
CA PHE A 95 -7.40 -11.03 4.74
C PHE A 95 -8.92 -10.84 4.87
N VAL A 96 -9.49 -11.10 6.06
CA VAL A 96 -10.91 -10.82 6.33
C VAL A 96 -11.22 -9.32 6.21
N LEU A 97 -10.38 -8.46 6.81
CA LEU A 97 -10.57 -7.02 6.75
C LEU A 97 -10.45 -6.47 5.32
N GLN A 98 -9.57 -7.03 4.49
CA GLN A 98 -9.44 -6.63 3.09
C GLN A 98 -10.72 -6.95 2.29
N LYS A 99 -11.35 -8.11 2.53
CA LYS A 99 -12.64 -8.43 1.92
C LYS A 99 -13.74 -7.47 2.34
N GLU A 100 -13.75 -7.04 3.60
CA GLU A 100 -14.69 -6.03 4.09
C GLU A 100 -14.42 -4.66 3.45
N PHE A 101 -13.15 -4.29 3.31
CA PHE A 101 -12.72 -3.08 2.61
C PHE A 101 -13.24 -3.05 1.18
N ASP A 102 -13.04 -4.11 0.40
CA ASP A 102 -13.46 -4.16 -1.00
C ASP A 102 -14.99 -4.04 -1.14
N ARG A 103 -15.74 -4.67 -0.23
CA ARG A 103 -17.21 -4.56 -0.17
C ARG A 103 -17.64 -3.13 0.14
N ASN A 104 -17.01 -2.49 1.13
CA ASN A 104 -17.33 -1.12 1.52
C ASN A 104 -16.94 -0.12 0.43
N TYR A 105 -15.77 -0.29 -0.18
CA TYR A 105 -15.34 0.49 -1.34
C TYR A 105 -16.36 0.40 -2.48
N ALA A 106 -16.77 -0.80 -2.88
CA ALA A 106 -17.78 -0.97 -3.93
C ALA A 106 -19.15 -0.34 -3.57
N ARG A 107 -19.54 -0.30 -2.29
CA ARG A 107 -20.73 0.42 -1.82
C ARG A 107 -20.56 1.94 -1.92
N VAL A 108 -19.43 2.47 -1.46
CA VAL A 108 -19.11 3.90 -1.52
C VAL A 108 -19.06 4.38 -2.97
N ILE A 109 -18.38 3.67 -3.87
CA ILE A 109 -18.32 4.02 -5.30
C ILE A 109 -19.71 4.04 -5.94
N ARG A 110 -20.57 3.06 -5.62
CA ARG A 110 -21.97 3.08 -6.08
C ARG A 110 -22.75 4.27 -5.53
N GLY A 111 -22.66 4.54 -4.24
CA GLY A 111 -23.36 5.67 -3.64
C GLY A 111 -22.87 7.04 -4.14
N LEU A 112 -21.62 7.14 -4.59
CA LEU A 112 -21.09 8.33 -5.26
C LEU A 112 -21.75 8.50 -6.63
N ALA A 113 -21.88 7.40 -7.38
CA ALA A 113 -22.55 7.41 -8.68
C ALA A 113 -24.02 7.84 -8.57
N ASP A 114 -24.75 7.40 -7.53
CA ASP A 114 -26.12 7.83 -7.24
C ASP A 114 -26.22 9.35 -7.01
N ARG A 115 -25.15 9.95 -6.47
CA ARG A 115 -24.99 11.40 -6.26
C ARG A 115 -24.35 12.11 -7.45
N LYS A 116 -24.27 11.45 -8.62
CA LYS A 116 -23.69 11.97 -9.86
C LYS A 116 -22.20 12.34 -9.74
N ILE A 117 -21.46 11.60 -8.91
CA ILE A 117 -20.00 11.66 -8.81
C ILE A 117 -19.45 10.33 -9.32
N TYR A 118 -18.67 10.35 -10.39
CA TYR A 118 -18.18 9.15 -11.04
C TYR A 118 -16.67 9.08 -10.91
N LEU A 119 -16.16 7.97 -10.37
CA LEU A 119 -14.76 7.60 -10.45
C LEU A 119 -14.61 6.53 -11.52
N ILE A 120 -13.96 6.85 -12.63
CA ILE A 120 -13.81 5.94 -13.77
C ILE A 120 -12.35 5.54 -13.98
N ASN A 121 -12.14 4.47 -14.75
CA ASN A 121 -10.82 3.99 -15.16
C ASN A 121 -10.53 4.25 -16.64
N GLU A 122 -9.32 3.91 -17.07
CA GLU A 122 -8.80 4.10 -18.43
C GLU A 122 -9.61 3.37 -19.50
N LYS A 123 -10.28 2.27 -19.13
CA LYS A 123 -11.12 1.46 -20.04
C LYS A 123 -12.54 2.01 -20.21
N GLN A 124 -12.90 3.03 -19.44
CA GLN A 124 -14.25 3.63 -19.40
C GLN A 124 -14.30 5.03 -20.05
N LEU A 125 -13.20 5.53 -20.59
CA LEU A 125 -13.13 6.84 -21.25
C LEU A 125 -13.92 6.84 -22.57
N ASP A 126 -14.67 7.92 -22.82
CA ASP A 126 -15.15 8.23 -24.17
C ASP A 126 -14.08 8.99 -24.99
N GLU A 127 -14.32 9.21 -26.29
CA GLU A 127 -13.34 9.87 -27.17
C GLU A 127 -12.95 11.28 -26.69
N ARG A 128 -13.90 12.05 -26.16
CA ARG A 128 -13.65 13.41 -25.66
C ARG A 128 -12.83 13.38 -24.38
N GLN A 129 -13.13 12.46 -23.49
CA GLN A 129 -12.41 12.24 -22.24
C GLN A 129 -11.00 11.72 -22.52
N ALA A 130 -10.84 10.80 -23.47
CA ALA A 130 -9.54 10.29 -23.90
C ALA A 130 -8.66 11.42 -24.46
N ALA A 131 -9.21 12.29 -25.32
CA ALA A 131 -8.49 13.45 -25.84
C ALA A 131 -8.04 14.41 -24.72
N PHE A 132 -8.93 14.66 -23.74
CA PHE A 132 -8.58 15.46 -22.56
C PHE A 132 -7.45 14.80 -21.75
N VAL A 133 -7.58 13.50 -21.46
CA VAL A 133 -6.59 12.74 -20.68
C VAL A 133 -5.22 12.74 -21.37
N GLN A 134 -5.17 12.57 -22.70
CA GLN A 134 -3.93 12.63 -23.46
C GLN A 134 -3.28 14.02 -23.45
N SER A 135 -4.08 15.08 -23.57
CA SER A 135 -3.58 16.46 -23.49
C SER A 135 -3.06 16.78 -22.08
N TYR A 136 -3.81 16.39 -21.05
CA TYR A 136 -3.40 16.55 -19.65
C TYR A 136 -2.13 15.76 -19.36
N PHE A 137 -2.04 14.51 -19.86
CA PHE A 137 -0.85 13.69 -19.72
C PHE A 137 0.36 14.38 -20.36
N THR A 138 0.26 14.82 -21.61
CA THR A 138 1.38 15.45 -22.34
C THR A 138 1.84 16.74 -21.67
N ASN A 139 0.91 17.60 -21.25
CA ASN A 139 1.21 18.95 -20.78
C ASN A 139 1.54 19.02 -19.28
N THR A 140 1.09 18.05 -18.49
CA THR A 140 1.14 18.14 -17.01
C THR A 140 1.76 16.91 -16.38
N VAL A 141 1.41 15.69 -16.83
CA VAL A 141 1.91 14.46 -16.18
C VAL A 141 3.29 14.08 -16.69
N LEU A 142 3.47 13.97 -18.00
CA LEU A 142 4.70 13.51 -18.65
C LEU A 142 5.96 14.29 -18.23
N PRO A 143 5.94 15.64 -18.06
CA PRO A 143 7.10 16.39 -17.56
C PRO A 143 7.56 16.00 -16.15
N GLU A 144 6.66 15.42 -15.35
CA GLU A 144 6.92 15.01 -13.97
C GLU A 144 7.37 13.55 -13.85
N LEU A 145 7.41 12.80 -14.97
CA LEU A 145 7.73 11.37 -14.98
C LEU A 145 9.21 11.12 -15.27
N GLU A 146 9.79 10.22 -14.49
CA GLU A 146 11.14 9.70 -14.70
C GLU A 146 11.09 8.17 -14.81
N PRO A 147 10.81 7.61 -16.02
CA PRO A 147 10.79 6.16 -16.20
C PRO A 147 12.19 5.56 -16.08
N ILE A 148 12.32 4.53 -15.27
CA ILE A 148 13.59 3.82 -15.03
C ILE A 148 13.54 2.49 -15.78
N MET A 149 14.30 2.41 -16.88
CA MET A 149 14.46 1.17 -17.64
C MET A 149 15.24 0.13 -16.82
N LEU A 150 14.67 -1.06 -16.68
CA LEU A 150 15.30 -2.21 -16.05
C LEU A 150 16.04 -3.03 -17.11
N GLY A 151 17.21 -3.55 -16.75
CA GLY A 151 17.99 -4.46 -17.58
C GLY A 151 18.89 -5.33 -16.72
N ASP A 152 19.40 -6.42 -17.29
CA ASP A 152 20.07 -7.49 -16.54
C ASP A 152 21.30 -7.04 -15.72
N SER A 153 21.93 -5.92 -16.12
CA SER A 153 23.11 -5.36 -15.46
C SER A 153 22.80 -4.25 -14.45
N ARG A 154 21.56 -3.71 -14.42
CA ARG A 154 21.16 -2.65 -13.49
C ARG A 154 20.31 -3.24 -12.37
N LYS A 155 20.83 -3.16 -11.14
CA LYS A 155 20.02 -3.38 -9.94
C LYS A 155 18.86 -2.39 -9.92
N LEU A 156 17.68 -2.84 -9.46
CA LEU A 156 16.56 -1.95 -9.17
C LEU A 156 17.06 -0.75 -8.36
N PRO A 157 16.69 0.49 -8.75
CA PRO A 157 17.03 1.68 -7.99
C PRO A 157 16.44 1.58 -6.58
N VAL A 158 16.96 2.39 -5.66
CA VAL A 158 16.32 2.53 -4.35
C VAL A 158 14.99 3.26 -4.58
N LEU A 159 13.91 2.49 -4.63
CA LEU A 159 12.56 3.03 -4.70
C LEU A 159 12.19 3.66 -3.35
N ASN A 160 11.44 4.76 -3.40
CA ASN A 160 10.88 5.42 -2.24
C ASN A 160 9.94 4.46 -1.50
N ASP A 161 9.94 4.56 -0.17
CA ASP A 161 8.93 3.88 0.62
C ASP A 161 7.60 4.62 0.47
N GLU A 162 6.49 3.92 0.63
CA GLU A 162 5.13 4.48 0.58
C GLU A 162 4.64 5.02 -0.80
N SER A 163 5.55 5.26 -1.75
CA SER A 163 5.20 5.66 -3.12
C SER A 163 4.52 4.55 -3.91
N LEU A 164 3.61 4.96 -4.79
CA LEU A 164 2.94 4.10 -5.76
C LEU A 164 3.77 4.02 -7.04
N TYR A 165 3.99 2.82 -7.55
CA TYR A 165 4.77 2.59 -8.76
C TYR A 165 3.96 1.83 -9.81
N LEU A 166 4.27 2.08 -11.08
CA LEU A 166 3.85 1.23 -12.19
C LEU A 166 5.06 0.45 -12.70
N GLY A 167 4.97 -0.88 -12.66
CA GLY A 167 5.85 -1.80 -13.36
C GLY A 167 5.31 -2.00 -14.77
N ILE A 168 6.16 -1.76 -15.77
CA ILE A 168 5.75 -1.67 -17.17
C ILE A 168 6.47 -2.75 -17.97
N ASP A 169 5.68 -3.52 -18.70
CA ASP A 169 6.12 -4.51 -19.68
C ASP A 169 5.92 -3.93 -21.08
N ILE A 170 7.02 -3.76 -21.82
CA ILE A 170 7.07 -3.15 -23.14
C ILE A 170 7.60 -4.18 -24.13
N LYS A 171 6.79 -4.52 -25.13
CA LYS A 171 7.22 -5.34 -26.27
C LYS A 171 7.59 -4.42 -27.44
N SER A 172 8.80 -4.58 -27.97
CA SER A 172 9.31 -3.87 -29.15
C SER A 172 9.81 -4.88 -30.18
N GLY A 173 9.01 -5.13 -31.22
CA GLY A 173 9.24 -6.29 -32.10
C GLY A 173 9.14 -7.60 -31.30
N ASP A 174 10.23 -8.38 -31.28
CA ASP A 174 10.36 -9.63 -30.51
C ASP A 174 11.11 -9.46 -29.17
N GLN A 175 11.53 -8.24 -28.83
CA GLN A 175 12.24 -7.94 -27.59
C GLN A 175 11.28 -7.44 -26.51
N TYR A 176 11.56 -7.84 -25.26
CA TYR A 176 10.88 -7.34 -24.08
C TYR A 176 11.78 -6.38 -23.32
N HIS A 177 11.20 -5.27 -22.89
CA HIS A 177 11.83 -4.30 -22.02
C HIS A 177 10.94 -4.06 -20.82
N TYR A 178 11.56 -3.83 -19.67
CA TYR A 178 10.84 -3.51 -18.45
C TYR A 178 11.20 -2.10 -17.99
N ALA A 179 10.23 -1.40 -17.44
CA ALA A 179 10.44 -0.10 -16.82
C ALA A 179 9.67 0.00 -15.51
N VAL A 180 10.14 0.86 -14.63
CA VAL A 180 9.41 1.26 -13.43
C VAL A 180 9.26 2.76 -13.46
N VAL A 181 8.06 3.26 -13.15
CA VAL A 181 7.81 4.70 -13.02
C VAL A 181 7.04 4.96 -11.73
N GLU A 182 7.48 5.97 -10.99
CA GLU A 182 6.76 6.46 -9.81
C GLU A 182 5.54 7.25 -10.24
N VAL A 183 4.40 7.03 -9.57
CA VAL A 183 3.21 7.87 -9.76
C VAL A 183 3.42 9.15 -8.94
N PRO A 184 3.51 10.34 -9.56
CA PRO A 184 4.01 11.55 -8.90
C PRO A 184 2.93 12.25 -8.06
N THR A 185 2.34 11.54 -7.08
CA THR A 185 1.26 12.07 -6.23
C THR A 185 1.69 13.19 -5.30
N ASP A 186 2.99 13.37 -5.07
CA ASP A 186 3.54 14.46 -4.26
C ASP A 186 3.57 15.79 -5.01
N ARG A 187 3.51 15.74 -6.35
CA ARG A 187 3.58 16.90 -7.25
C ARG A 187 2.26 17.16 -7.97
N LEU A 188 1.47 16.11 -8.19
CA LEU A 188 0.21 16.16 -8.92
C LEU A 188 -0.94 15.58 -8.11
N ASP A 189 -2.14 16.14 -8.31
CA ASP A 189 -3.36 15.63 -7.70
C ASP A 189 -3.64 14.18 -8.12
N ARG A 190 -3.87 13.32 -7.12
CA ARG A 190 -4.21 11.91 -7.36
C ARG A 190 -5.55 11.74 -8.08
N PHE A 191 -6.51 12.63 -7.84
CA PHE A 191 -7.85 12.60 -8.43
C PHE A 191 -8.03 13.79 -9.38
N VAL A 192 -8.03 13.52 -10.68
CA VAL A 192 -8.18 14.57 -11.69
C VAL A 192 -9.62 14.61 -12.17
N GLN A 193 -10.26 15.78 -12.10
CA GLN A 193 -11.57 15.97 -12.69
C GLN A 193 -11.46 16.08 -14.21
N ILE A 194 -12.27 15.30 -14.94
CA ILE A 194 -12.29 15.30 -16.41
C ILE A 194 -13.65 15.76 -16.93
N PRO A 195 -13.75 16.12 -18.23
CA PRO A 195 -15.03 16.47 -18.83
C PRO A 195 -16.08 15.37 -18.65
N LYS A 196 -17.31 15.77 -18.33
CA LYS A 196 -18.46 14.86 -18.32
C LYS A 196 -18.86 14.49 -19.76
N ARG A 197 -19.45 13.32 -19.93
CA ARG A 197 -20.02 12.89 -21.22
C ARG A 197 -21.11 13.85 -21.70
N LYS A 198 -21.24 14.04 -23.01
CA LYS A 198 -22.26 14.93 -23.60
C LYS A 198 -23.66 14.51 -23.15
N GLY A 199 -24.48 15.47 -22.73
CA GLY A 199 -25.85 15.22 -22.25
C GLY A 199 -25.96 14.56 -20.87
N ARG A 200 -24.84 14.27 -20.18
CA ARG A 200 -24.85 13.74 -18.81
C ARG A 200 -24.56 14.86 -17.80
N GLY A 201 -25.19 14.79 -16.64
CA GLY A 201 -24.90 15.65 -15.48
C GLY A 201 -23.85 15.02 -14.56
N GLY A 202 -23.36 15.78 -13.58
CA GLY A 202 -22.42 15.28 -12.57
C GLY A 202 -20.96 15.66 -12.79
N LYS A 203 -20.10 15.16 -11.89
CA LYS A 203 -18.64 15.29 -11.92
C LYS A 203 -18.00 13.94 -12.21
N VAL A 204 -16.98 13.92 -13.05
CA VAL A 204 -16.23 12.70 -13.40
C VAL A 204 -14.78 12.89 -13.00
N PHE A 205 -14.23 11.91 -12.31
CA PHE A 205 -12.86 11.87 -11.85
C PHE A 205 -12.20 10.60 -12.38
N ILE A 206 -10.89 10.69 -12.60
CA ILE A 206 -10.00 9.58 -12.91
C ILE A 206 -8.77 9.69 -12.01
N VAL A 207 -8.24 8.55 -11.55
CA VAL A 207 -7.00 8.55 -10.77
C VAL A 207 -5.77 8.69 -11.66
N LEU A 208 -4.72 9.31 -11.13
CA LEU A 208 -3.49 9.63 -11.85
C LEU A 208 -2.82 8.38 -12.47
N ASP A 209 -2.82 7.25 -11.77
CA ASP A 209 -2.29 5.99 -12.29
C ASP A 209 -3.09 5.48 -13.51
N ASN A 210 -4.41 5.69 -13.55
CA ASN A 210 -5.22 5.37 -14.73
C ASN A 210 -4.98 6.35 -15.90
N ILE A 211 -4.64 7.62 -15.63
CA ILE A 211 -4.19 8.56 -16.67
C ILE A 211 -2.88 8.06 -17.30
N MET A 212 -1.92 7.66 -16.46
CA MET A 212 -0.65 7.09 -16.92
C MET A 212 -0.88 5.81 -17.73
N ARG A 213 -1.76 4.90 -17.27
CA ARG A 213 -2.16 3.69 -18.00
C ARG A 213 -2.77 3.99 -19.37
N ALA A 214 -3.67 4.98 -19.45
CA ALA A 214 -4.29 5.41 -20.69
C ALA A 214 -3.28 5.95 -21.72
N CYS A 215 -2.14 6.46 -21.25
CA CYS A 215 -1.13 7.13 -22.07
C CYS A 215 0.21 6.39 -22.13
N LEU A 216 0.27 5.10 -21.76
CA LEU A 216 1.52 4.32 -21.73
C LEU A 216 2.35 4.42 -23.01
N PRO A 217 1.79 4.34 -24.24
CA PRO A 217 2.59 4.46 -25.45
C PRO A 217 3.27 5.82 -25.60
N GLN A 218 2.66 6.89 -25.08
CA GLN A 218 3.21 8.25 -25.18
C GLN A 218 4.45 8.42 -24.31
N MET A 219 4.50 7.74 -23.16
CA MET A 219 5.62 7.81 -22.22
C MET A 219 6.95 7.30 -22.79
N PHE A 220 6.90 6.35 -23.73
CA PHE A 220 8.10 5.78 -24.36
C PHE A 220 8.27 6.19 -25.83
N ARG A 221 7.52 7.20 -26.28
CA ARG A 221 7.55 7.67 -27.66
C ARG A 221 8.94 8.23 -27.98
N GLY A 222 9.53 7.77 -29.08
CA GLY A 222 10.87 8.18 -29.50
C GLY A 222 12.02 7.44 -28.80
N VAL A 223 11.72 6.59 -27.82
CA VAL A 223 12.72 5.71 -27.16
C VAL A 223 12.65 4.31 -27.73
N LEU A 224 11.45 3.73 -27.87
CA LEU A 224 11.22 2.37 -28.36
C LEU A 224 10.07 2.34 -29.38
N THR A 225 10.13 1.39 -30.31
CA THR A 225 9.01 1.09 -31.21
C THR A 225 8.07 0.11 -30.53
N ILE A 226 6.95 0.60 -29.99
CA ILE A 226 6.08 -0.19 -29.11
C ILE A 226 5.12 -1.06 -29.94
N THR A 227 5.25 -2.39 -29.83
CA THR A 227 4.27 -3.36 -30.33
C THR A 227 3.13 -3.54 -29.33
N SER A 228 3.44 -3.65 -28.04
CA SER A 228 2.45 -3.72 -26.96
C SER A 228 3.03 -3.19 -25.66
N VAL A 229 2.20 -2.58 -24.82
CA VAL A 229 2.62 -2.09 -23.50
C VAL A 229 1.56 -2.41 -22.46
N LYS A 230 1.99 -2.88 -21.29
CA LYS A 230 1.15 -3.15 -20.13
C LYS A 230 1.77 -2.53 -18.89
N ALA A 231 0.95 -2.13 -17.94
CA ALA A 231 1.39 -1.64 -16.65
C ALA A 231 0.68 -2.37 -15.52
N TYR A 232 1.39 -2.54 -14.42
CA TYR A 232 0.93 -3.20 -13.20
C TYR A 232 1.29 -2.31 -12.02
N CYS A 233 0.32 -2.02 -11.16
CA CYS A 233 0.54 -1.22 -9.99
C CYS A 233 1.27 -2.06 -8.95
N PHE A 234 2.22 -1.46 -8.25
CA PHE A 234 2.73 -2.03 -7.03
C PHE A 234 3.15 -0.94 -6.03
N LYS A 235 3.16 -1.33 -4.76
CA LYS A 235 3.64 -0.52 -3.64
C LYS A 235 4.50 -1.40 -2.73
N PHE A 236 5.60 -0.83 -2.24
CA PHE A 236 6.40 -1.45 -1.19
C PHE A 236 6.06 -0.84 0.18
N SER A 237 6.17 -1.66 1.21
CA SER A 237 6.24 -1.20 2.60
C SER A 237 7.51 -1.80 3.19
N ARG A 238 8.47 -0.95 3.57
CA ARG A 238 9.73 -1.37 4.20
C ARG A 238 9.63 -1.28 5.72
N ASP A 239 10.53 -1.97 6.40
CA ASP A 239 10.65 -1.92 7.87
C ASP A 239 11.04 -0.50 8.32
N ALA A 240 10.34 0.05 9.32
CA ALA A 240 10.72 1.32 9.92
C ALA A 240 11.98 1.17 10.79
N GLU A 241 12.70 2.28 11.01
CA GLU A 241 13.68 2.32 12.10
C GLU A 241 12.99 2.09 13.45
N LEU A 242 13.66 1.36 14.34
CA LEU A 242 13.12 0.91 15.61
C LEU A 242 12.74 2.07 16.52
N GLU A 243 11.46 2.19 16.87
CA GLU A 243 11.04 2.81 18.12
C GLU A 243 10.93 1.71 19.19
N LEU A 244 11.80 1.76 20.19
CA LEU A 244 11.89 0.73 21.23
C LEU A 244 10.70 0.82 22.18
N ASP A 245 9.85 -0.21 22.20
CA ASP A 245 8.75 -0.34 23.15
C ASP A 245 9.26 -0.73 24.55
N ALA A 246 8.64 -0.20 25.61
CA ALA A 246 9.08 -0.35 27.00
C ALA A 246 8.97 -1.80 27.56
N GLY A 247 8.37 -2.71 26.79
CA GLY A 247 8.17 -4.12 27.14
C GLY A 247 9.31 -5.08 26.77
N ILE A 248 10.30 -4.64 25.99
CA ILE A 248 11.37 -5.52 25.47
C ILE A 248 12.45 -5.76 26.54
N THR A 249 12.86 -7.01 26.76
CA THR A 249 13.90 -7.35 27.75
C THR A 249 15.30 -6.97 27.26
N GLN A 250 16.16 -6.49 28.17
CA GLN A 250 17.54 -6.06 27.86
C GLN A 250 18.34 -7.08 27.03
N SER A 251 18.19 -8.39 27.32
CA SER A 251 18.87 -9.46 26.58
C SER A 251 18.37 -9.61 25.14
N LEU A 252 17.11 -9.30 24.86
CA LEU A 252 16.56 -9.33 23.50
C LEU A 252 16.96 -8.07 22.74
N ILE A 253 16.99 -6.91 23.43
CA ILE A 253 17.51 -5.63 22.93
C ILE A 253 18.96 -5.81 22.47
N ASP A 254 19.83 -6.37 23.31
CA ASP A 254 21.26 -6.58 22.98
C ASP A 254 21.45 -7.50 21.76
N LYS A 255 20.58 -8.51 21.60
CA LYS A 255 20.60 -9.41 20.43
C LYS A 255 20.06 -8.73 19.17
N MET A 256 19.02 -7.91 19.30
CA MET A 256 18.45 -7.11 18.22
C MET A 256 19.43 -6.03 17.74
N GLU A 257 20.07 -5.29 18.65
CA GLU A 257 21.10 -4.28 18.35
C GLU A 257 22.28 -4.83 17.56
N ARG A 258 22.74 -6.05 17.90
CA ARG A 258 23.81 -6.72 17.15
C ARG A 258 23.37 -7.10 15.72
N SER A 259 22.11 -7.48 15.51
CA SER A 259 21.58 -7.73 14.16
C SER A 259 21.34 -6.44 13.36
N LEU A 260 21.07 -5.32 14.03
CA LEU A 260 20.81 -4.02 13.40
C LEU A 260 22.07 -3.42 12.79
N LYS A 261 23.22 -3.53 13.48
CA LYS A 261 24.52 -3.04 12.95
C LYS A 261 24.94 -3.71 11.63
N GLN A 262 24.38 -4.85 11.27
CA GLN A 262 24.66 -5.55 10.01
C GLN A 262 23.72 -5.18 8.85
N ARG A 263 22.61 -4.46 9.09
CA ARG A 263 21.59 -4.18 8.06
C ARG A 263 21.66 -2.73 7.58
N ARG A 264 22.40 -2.51 6.50
CA ARG A 264 22.50 -1.20 5.83
C ARG A 264 21.32 -0.87 4.90
N LYS A 265 20.25 -1.68 4.87
CA LYS A 265 19.03 -1.46 4.06
C LYS A 265 17.81 -2.07 4.77
N ALA A 266 16.75 -1.27 4.97
CA ALA A 266 15.46 -1.74 5.46
C ALA A 266 14.90 -2.85 4.54
N GLU A 267 14.61 -4.03 5.09
CA GLU A 267 14.04 -5.15 4.33
C GLU A 267 12.59 -4.82 3.95
N ALA A 268 12.16 -5.24 2.76
CA ALA A 268 10.76 -5.12 2.35
C ALA A 268 9.90 -6.04 3.21
N VAL A 269 8.93 -5.48 3.93
CA VAL A 269 8.01 -6.24 4.78
C VAL A 269 6.84 -6.74 3.95
N ARG A 270 6.35 -5.91 3.03
CA ARG A 270 5.21 -6.22 2.17
C ARG A 270 5.40 -5.61 0.78
N MET A 271 4.97 -6.35 -0.24
CA MET A 271 4.75 -5.85 -1.59
C MET A 271 3.29 -6.10 -1.93
N VAL A 272 2.58 -5.04 -2.30
CA VAL A 272 1.20 -5.11 -2.81
C VAL A 272 1.26 -4.86 -4.30
N TYR A 273 0.54 -5.65 -5.10
CA TYR A 273 0.46 -5.52 -6.54
C TYR A 273 -0.95 -5.86 -7.05
N ASP A 274 -1.26 -5.40 -8.25
CA ASP A 274 -2.56 -5.61 -8.94
C ASP A 274 -2.95 -7.08 -9.15
#